data_AF-A0A7J2ZCK6-F1
#
_entry.id   AF-A0A7J2ZCK6-F1
#
_cell.length_a   1.000
_cell.length_b   1.000
_cell.length_c   1.000
_cell.angle_alpha   90.00
_cell.angle_beta   90.00
_cell.angle_gamma   90.00
#
_symmetry.space_group_name_H-M   'P 1'
#
loop_
_entity.id
_entity.type
_entity.pdbx_description
1 polymer ?
#
loop_
_entity_poly.entity_id
_entity_poly.type
_entity_poly.pdbx_seq_one_letter_code
_entity_poly.pdbx_strand_id
1 'polypeptide(L)'
;MRKREAVIFLSITLLVLTISLAQIFAVNACYRKDRKPPKIHYVYHYPTEPEYEDSVLVLAYITDSKSGVANATLCYKVNNQENAVRMSRNGSLFFAEIPPQRYNSTVTYIVCAYDRAGNKACSEEHTYMVGDFHPPVITYVERVPAQPNYNETALIIANATEPPLASGVKELLLSYSN
;
A
#
# COMPACT_ATOMS: atom_id res chain seq x y z
N MET A 1 20.84 -30.34 72.56
CA MET A 1 21.17 -29.71 71.27
C MET A 1 20.17 -29.98 70.13
N ARG A 2 19.02 -30.64 70.36
CA ARG A 2 18.13 -31.11 69.27
C ARG A 2 16.83 -30.30 69.07
N LYS A 3 16.40 -29.52 70.06
CA LYS A 3 15.13 -28.75 70.01
C LYS A 3 15.26 -27.39 69.30
N ARG A 4 16.43 -26.74 69.33
CA ARG A 4 16.64 -25.43 68.68
C ARG A 4 16.79 -25.56 67.16
N GLU A 5 17.51 -26.58 66.71
CA GLU A 5 17.62 -26.97 65.30
C GLU A 5 16.24 -27.24 64.68
N ALA A 6 15.38 -28.04 65.34
CA ALA A 6 14.06 -28.37 64.83
C ALA A 6 13.13 -27.15 64.67
N VAL A 7 13.20 -26.17 65.58
CA VAL A 7 12.42 -24.93 65.49
C VAL A 7 12.92 -24.04 64.35
N ILE A 8 14.24 -23.97 64.15
CA ILE A 8 14.83 -23.21 63.04
C ILE A 8 14.44 -23.85 61.70
N PHE A 9 14.58 -25.17 61.54
CA PHE A 9 14.16 -25.89 60.33
C PHE A 9 12.66 -25.77 60.04
N LEU A 10 11.79 -25.79 61.06
CA LEU A 10 10.36 -25.59 60.88
C LEU A 10 10.03 -24.14 60.48
N SER A 11 10.74 -23.16 61.04
CA SER A 11 10.56 -21.74 60.70
C SER A 11 11.02 -21.40 59.28
N ILE A 12 12.14 -21.99 58.84
CA ILE A 12 12.67 -21.82 57.48
C ILE A 12 11.75 -22.51 56.48
N THR A 13 11.28 -23.73 56.74
CA THR A 13 10.37 -24.43 55.82
C THR A 13 9.01 -23.73 55.71
N LEU A 14 8.47 -23.18 56.81
CA LEU A 14 7.24 -22.38 56.79
C LEU A 14 7.42 -21.05 56.03
N LEU A 15 8.58 -20.39 56.16
CA LEU A 15 8.91 -19.18 55.39
C LEU A 15 9.08 -19.46 53.89
N VAL A 16 9.73 -20.56 53.53
CA VAL A 16 9.91 -20.93 52.12
C VAL A 16 8.57 -21.35 51.50
N LEU A 17 7.69 -22.03 52.25
CA LEU A 17 6.35 -22.40 51.80
C LEU A 17 5.45 -21.18 51.59
N THR A 18 5.54 -20.15 52.44
CA THR A 18 4.78 -18.90 52.26
C THR A 18 5.30 -18.07 51.09
N ILE A 19 6.62 -18.03 50.85
CA ILE A 19 7.20 -17.41 49.65
C ILE A 19 6.76 -18.17 48.38
N SER A 20 6.74 -19.51 48.41
CA SER A 20 6.30 -20.35 47.29
C SER A 20 4.82 -20.14 46.98
N LEU A 21 3.95 -20.08 48.00
CA LEU A 21 2.53 -19.77 47.83
C LEU A 21 2.31 -18.32 47.39
N ALA A 22 3.07 -17.34 47.90
CA ALA A 22 3.03 -15.96 47.45
C ALA A 22 3.46 -15.80 45.98
N GLN A 23 4.44 -16.58 45.52
CA GLN A 23 4.81 -16.66 44.10
C GLN A 23 3.70 -17.29 43.26
N ILE A 24 2.97 -18.29 43.77
CA ILE A 24 1.81 -18.89 43.07
C ILE A 24 0.63 -17.91 42.99
N PHE A 25 0.46 -17.00 43.95
CA PHE A 25 -0.54 -15.92 43.87
C PHE A 25 -0.10 -14.72 43.00
N ALA A 26 1.20 -14.55 42.74
CA ALA A 26 1.73 -13.45 41.92
C ALA A 26 1.86 -13.78 40.41
N VAL A 27 1.58 -15.02 39.97
CA VAL A 27 1.54 -15.37 38.52
C VAL A 27 0.15 -15.22 37.90
N ASN A 28 -0.88 -14.90 38.70
CA ASN A 28 -2.20 -14.51 38.19
C ASN A 28 -2.30 -12.99 37.97
N ALA A 29 -1.28 -12.38 37.39
CA ALA A 29 -1.51 -11.21 36.58
C ALA A 29 -2.35 -11.68 35.38
N CYS A 30 -3.68 -11.52 35.48
CA CYS A 30 -4.59 -11.69 34.36
C CYS A 30 -3.98 -11.00 33.13
N TYR A 31 -3.45 -11.79 32.18
CA TYR A 31 -2.95 -11.29 30.92
C TYR A 31 -4.13 -10.62 30.24
N ARG A 32 -4.23 -9.29 30.36
CA ARG A 32 -5.34 -8.51 29.83
C ARG A 32 -5.25 -8.60 28.31
N LYS A 33 -5.85 -9.63 27.71
CA LYS A 33 -5.93 -9.80 26.27
C LYS A 33 -6.47 -8.52 25.66
N ASP A 34 -5.78 -8.00 24.66
CA ASP A 34 -6.26 -6.86 23.90
C ASP A 34 -7.41 -7.30 22.99
N ARG A 35 -8.48 -6.50 22.99
CA ARG A 35 -9.70 -6.74 22.21
C ARG A 35 -10.06 -5.52 21.36
N LYS A 36 -9.26 -4.45 21.42
CA LYS A 36 -9.51 -3.23 20.66
C LYS A 36 -8.70 -3.31 19.38
N PRO A 37 -9.31 -3.09 18.21
CA PRO A 37 -8.56 -3.07 16.95
C PRO A 37 -7.64 -1.84 16.86
N PRO A 38 -6.62 -1.89 15.98
CA PRO A 38 -5.86 -0.71 15.61
C PRO A 38 -6.77 0.43 15.14
N LYS A 39 -6.33 1.67 15.38
CA LYS A 39 -6.96 2.87 14.82
C LYS A 39 -6.19 3.30 13.58
N ILE A 40 -6.88 3.33 12.43
CA ILE A 40 -6.42 3.96 11.19
C ILE A 40 -6.93 5.41 11.23
N HIS A 41 -6.03 6.39 11.25
CA HIS A 41 -6.42 7.80 11.38
C HIS A 41 -6.63 8.45 10.01
N TYR A 42 -5.76 8.16 9.06
CA TYR A 42 -5.87 8.64 7.69
C TYR A 42 -5.17 7.67 6.74
N VAL A 43 -5.68 7.66 5.51
CA VAL A 43 -5.09 7.00 4.35
C VAL A 43 -5.02 8.06 3.25
N TYR A 44 -3.87 8.12 2.57
CA TYR A 44 -3.58 9.10 1.53
C TYR A 44 -2.79 8.42 0.42
N HIS A 45 -2.90 8.90 -0.82
CA HIS A 45 -2.06 8.45 -1.91
C HIS A 45 -1.43 9.63 -2.65
N TYR A 46 -0.25 9.40 -3.24
CA TYR A 46 0.46 10.35 -4.09
C TYR A 46 1.04 9.63 -5.31
N PRO A 47 1.01 10.23 -6.52
CA PRO A 47 0.37 11.50 -6.88
C PRO A 47 -1.15 11.47 -6.72
N THR A 48 -1.80 12.60 -6.47
CA THR A 48 -3.28 12.66 -6.29
C THR A 48 -4.06 12.45 -7.58
N GLU A 49 -3.41 12.68 -8.72
CA GLU A 49 -3.93 12.44 -10.07
C GLU A 49 -2.89 11.64 -10.85
N PRO A 50 -2.82 10.31 -10.67
CA PRO A 50 -1.78 9.49 -11.31
C PRO A 50 -1.93 9.38 -12.82
N GLU A 51 -0.81 9.42 -13.52
CA GLU A 51 -0.68 9.10 -14.94
C GLU A 51 -0.27 7.64 -15.16
N TYR A 52 -0.29 7.19 -16.42
CA TYR A 52 0.00 5.81 -16.79
C TYR A 52 1.44 5.34 -16.55
N GLU A 53 2.36 6.26 -16.22
CA GLU A 53 3.74 5.98 -15.85
C GLU A 53 3.96 6.04 -14.33
N ASP A 54 2.99 6.53 -13.56
CA ASP A 54 3.17 6.80 -12.14
C ASP A 54 2.99 5.54 -11.28
N SER A 55 3.97 5.29 -10.41
CA SER A 55 3.76 4.44 -9.23
C SER A 55 3.02 5.24 -8.17
N VAL A 56 1.95 4.69 -7.60
CA VAL A 56 1.12 5.37 -6.60
C VAL A 56 1.51 4.94 -5.20
N LEU A 57 2.11 5.84 -4.43
CA LEU A 57 2.47 5.63 -3.04
C LEU A 57 1.24 5.81 -2.15
N VAL A 58 0.80 4.73 -1.50
CA VAL A 58 -0.26 4.75 -0.49
C VAL A 58 0.36 4.81 0.90
N LEU A 59 -0.05 5.81 1.68
CA LEU A 59 0.37 6.09 3.04
C LEU A 59 -0.80 5.91 4.01
N ALA A 60 -0.56 5.33 5.17
CA ALA A 60 -1.54 5.20 6.24
C ALA A 60 -0.91 5.45 7.61
N TYR A 61 -1.54 6.28 8.44
CA TYR A 61 -1.13 6.46 9.84
C TYR A 61 -1.98 5.60 10.77
N ILE A 62 -1.32 4.63 11.39
CA ILE A 62 -1.98 3.54 12.12
C ILE A 62 -1.36 3.40 13.51
N THR A 63 -2.20 3.41 14.54
CA THR A 63 -1.77 3.29 15.93
C THR A 63 -2.56 2.22 16.64
N ASP A 64 -1.93 1.54 17.60
CA ASP A 64 -2.64 0.75 18.60
C ASP A 64 -2.04 1.04 19.98
N SER A 65 -2.91 1.24 20.98
CA SER A 65 -2.51 1.74 22.31
C SER A 65 -2.08 0.66 23.30
N LYS A 66 -2.29 -0.63 22.98
CA LYS A 66 -2.14 -1.70 23.97
C LYS A 66 -1.25 -2.82 23.45
N SER A 67 -1.63 -3.53 22.39
CA SER A 67 -0.83 -4.62 21.83
C SER A 67 0.12 -4.17 20.71
N GLY A 68 -0.10 -2.97 20.16
CA GLY A 68 0.67 -2.41 19.05
C GLY A 68 0.27 -3.02 17.70
N VAL A 69 0.57 -2.32 16.61
CA VAL A 69 0.25 -2.79 15.26
C VAL A 69 1.22 -3.90 14.85
N ALA A 70 0.69 -5.04 14.39
CA ALA A 70 1.47 -6.17 13.90
C ALA A 70 1.82 -6.04 12.41
N ASN A 71 0.82 -5.77 11.58
CA ASN A 71 0.98 -5.59 10.14
C ASN A 71 -0.15 -4.73 9.55
N ALA A 72 0.10 -4.21 8.35
CA ALA A 72 -0.92 -3.64 7.49
C ALA A 72 -0.74 -4.16 6.06
N THR A 73 -1.85 -4.28 5.35
CA THR A 73 -1.93 -4.74 3.98
C THR A 73 -2.77 -3.75 3.19
N LEU A 74 -2.24 -3.30 2.07
CA LEU A 74 -2.96 -2.59 1.02
C LEU A 74 -3.65 -3.62 0.14
N CYS A 75 -4.98 -3.58 0.06
CA CYS A 75 -5.75 -4.38 -0.89
C CYS A 75 -6.29 -3.44 -1.95
N TYR A 76 -6.00 -3.71 -3.23
CA TYR A 76 -6.44 -2.86 -4.33
C TYR A 76 -6.96 -3.70 -5.50
N LYS A 77 -7.82 -3.08 -6.29
CA LYS A 77 -8.48 -3.70 -7.43
C LYS A 77 -8.30 -2.82 -8.66
N VAL A 78 -7.85 -3.42 -9.75
CA VAL A 78 -7.70 -2.76 -11.04
C VAL A 78 -8.49 -3.56 -12.07
N ASN A 79 -9.44 -2.93 -12.78
CA ASN A 79 -10.23 -3.58 -13.84
C ASN A 79 -10.80 -4.96 -13.45
N ASN A 80 -11.33 -5.07 -12.23
CA ASN A 80 -11.84 -6.30 -11.64
C ASN A 80 -10.83 -7.35 -11.15
N GLN A 81 -9.53 -7.09 -11.23
CA GLN A 81 -8.50 -7.95 -10.65
C GLN A 81 -8.08 -7.45 -9.26
N GLU A 82 -8.21 -8.32 -8.26
CA GLU A 82 -7.80 -8.03 -6.87
C GLU A 82 -6.32 -8.34 -6.66
N ASN A 83 -5.66 -7.46 -5.91
CA ASN A 83 -4.25 -7.55 -5.53
C ASN A 83 -4.10 -7.17 -4.06
N ALA A 84 -3.09 -7.74 -3.39
CA ALA A 84 -2.80 -7.42 -2.00
C ALA A 84 -1.29 -7.30 -1.78
N VAL A 85 -0.88 -6.20 -1.15
CA VAL A 85 0.52 -5.87 -0.89
C VAL A 85 0.70 -5.60 0.59
N ARG A 86 1.64 -6.29 1.22
CA ARG A 86 2.01 -6.01 2.61
C ARG A 86 2.73 -4.66 2.68
N MET A 87 2.27 -3.79 3.57
CA MET A 87 2.86 -2.46 3.73
C MET A 87 4.16 -2.53 4.55
N SER A 88 5.13 -1.73 4.11
CA SER A 88 6.31 -1.35 4.91
C SER A 88 5.90 -0.36 6.00
N ARG A 89 6.73 -0.19 7.03
CA ARG A 89 6.43 0.76 8.12
C ARG A 89 7.65 1.51 8.61
N ASN A 90 7.44 2.77 8.99
CA ASN A 90 8.37 3.59 9.76
C ASN A 90 7.62 4.21 10.94
N GLY A 91 7.85 3.69 12.16
CA GLY A 91 7.03 4.02 13.32
C GLY A 91 5.57 3.63 13.11
N SER A 92 4.66 4.61 13.20
CA SER A 92 3.22 4.46 12.98
C SER A 92 2.77 4.79 11.56
N LEU A 93 3.70 5.14 10.66
CA LEU A 93 3.41 5.37 9.25
C LEU A 93 3.64 4.10 8.45
N PHE A 94 2.61 3.62 7.76
CA PHE A 94 2.64 2.46 6.88
C PHE A 94 2.59 2.93 5.43
N PHE A 95 3.32 2.25 4.55
CA PHE A 95 3.38 2.62 3.14
C PHE A 95 3.55 1.41 2.20
N ALA A 96 2.96 1.49 1.02
CA ALA A 96 3.12 0.56 -0.09
C ALA A 96 2.87 1.29 -1.41
N GLU A 97 3.35 0.72 -2.51
CA GLU A 97 3.13 1.26 -3.85
C GLU A 97 2.18 0.39 -4.65
N ILE A 98 1.29 1.03 -5.39
CA ILE A 98 0.53 0.41 -6.49
C ILE A 98 1.33 0.70 -7.77
N PRO A 99 1.77 -0.32 -8.52
CA PRO A 99 2.53 -0.10 -9.75
C PRO A 99 1.76 0.73 -10.79
N PRO A 100 2.44 1.29 -11.81
CA PRO A 100 1.79 1.99 -12.91
C PRO A 100 0.68 1.17 -13.55
N GLN A 101 -0.43 1.82 -13.88
CA GLN A 101 -1.60 1.21 -14.51
C GLN A 101 -1.88 1.89 -15.85
N ARG A 102 -2.58 1.20 -16.76
CA ARG A 102 -2.95 1.78 -18.06
C ARG A 102 -3.88 2.98 -17.88
N TYR A 103 -3.76 3.97 -18.76
CA TYR A 103 -4.75 5.02 -18.97
C TYR A 103 -6.19 4.51 -18.87
N ASN A 104 -7.05 5.30 -18.23
CA ASN A 104 -8.47 5.02 -18.04
C ASN A 104 -8.75 3.76 -17.20
N SER A 105 -7.78 3.28 -16.44
CA SER A 105 -8.02 2.26 -15.40
C SER A 105 -8.58 2.93 -14.15
N THR A 106 -9.66 2.37 -13.60
CA THR A 106 -10.15 2.70 -12.26
C THR A 106 -9.47 1.80 -11.24
N VAL A 107 -8.81 2.40 -10.26
CA VAL A 107 -8.19 1.69 -9.14
C VAL A 107 -9.00 1.98 -7.88
N THR A 108 -9.50 0.93 -7.23
CA THR A 108 -10.10 1.05 -5.88
C THR A 108 -9.21 0.35 -4.87
N TYR A 109 -9.08 0.89 -3.65
CA TYR A 109 -8.23 0.30 -2.63
C TYR A 109 -8.69 0.57 -1.19
N ILE A 110 -8.29 -0.33 -0.28
CA ILE A 110 -8.46 -0.23 1.17
C ILE A 110 -7.15 -0.60 1.87
N VAL A 111 -6.96 -0.10 3.10
CA VAL A 111 -5.88 -0.54 3.99
C VAL A 111 -6.47 -1.30 5.16
N CYS A 112 -6.03 -2.54 5.36
CA CYS A 112 -6.40 -3.35 6.52
C CYS A 112 -5.19 -3.58 7.43
N ALA A 113 -5.37 -3.42 8.73
CA ALA A 113 -4.33 -3.61 9.74
C ALA A 113 -4.76 -4.59 10.83
N TYR A 114 -3.77 -5.35 11.32
CA TYR A 114 -3.92 -6.21 12.49
C TYR A 114 -3.02 -5.72 13.63
N ASP A 115 -3.51 -5.78 14.86
CA ASP A 115 -2.67 -5.65 16.05
C ASP A 115 -1.98 -6.97 16.42
N ARG A 116 -1.13 -6.97 17.46
CA ARG A 116 -0.45 -8.19 17.94
C ARG A 116 -1.35 -9.15 18.71
N ALA A 117 -2.57 -8.73 19.06
CA ALA A 117 -3.57 -9.58 19.70
C ALA A 117 -4.54 -10.23 18.70
N GLY A 118 -4.43 -9.90 17.42
CA GLY A 118 -5.23 -10.43 16.32
C GLY A 118 -6.50 -9.63 16.00
N ASN A 119 -6.69 -8.44 16.57
CA ASN A 119 -7.81 -7.57 16.24
C ASN A 119 -7.54 -6.85 14.91
N LYS A 120 -8.59 -6.66 14.10
CA LYS A 120 -8.51 -6.11 12.73
C LYS A 120 -9.27 -4.80 12.59
N ALA A 121 -8.71 -3.85 11.85
CA ALA A 121 -9.42 -2.69 11.30
C ALA A 121 -9.15 -2.56 9.79
N CYS A 122 -10.10 -2.02 9.03
CA CYS A 122 -9.89 -1.62 7.63
C CYS A 122 -10.39 -0.18 7.44
N SER A 123 -9.78 0.54 6.50
CA SER A 123 -10.22 1.87 6.08
C SER A 123 -11.53 1.80 5.28
N GLU A 124 -12.08 2.97 4.98
CA GLU A 124 -13.02 3.13 3.86
C GLU A 124 -12.34 2.85 2.51
N GLU A 125 -13.15 2.69 1.48
CA GLU A 125 -12.67 2.52 0.10
C GLU A 125 -12.24 3.87 -0.47
N HIS A 126 -11.05 3.88 -1.07
CA HIS A 126 -10.51 4.99 -1.83
C HIS A 126 -10.48 4.62 -3.32
N THR A 127 -10.60 5.61 -4.19
CA THR A 127 -10.60 5.40 -5.64
C THR A 127 -9.82 6.50 -6.35
N TYR A 128 -9.17 6.13 -7.44
CA TYR A 128 -8.62 7.07 -8.42
C TYR A 128 -8.73 6.50 -9.84
N MET A 129 -8.63 7.38 -10.82
CA MET A 129 -8.62 7.04 -12.24
C MET A 129 -7.30 7.49 -12.84
N VAL A 130 -6.72 6.65 -13.70
CA VAL A 130 -5.42 6.96 -14.31
C VAL A 130 -5.59 7.85 -15.54
N GLY A 131 -4.89 8.99 -15.53
CA GLY A 131 -4.88 9.99 -16.60
C GLY A 131 -3.81 9.77 -17.66
N ASP A 132 -3.87 10.61 -18.68
CA ASP A 132 -2.83 10.82 -19.70
C ASP A 132 -2.82 12.32 -20.04
N PHE A 133 -1.74 13.00 -19.67
CA PHE A 133 -1.58 14.44 -19.89
C PHE A 133 -0.47 14.76 -20.90
N HIS A 134 0.02 13.75 -21.62
CA HIS A 134 1.10 13.89 -22.58
C HIS A 134 0.57 13.80 -24.01
N PRO A 135 0.95 14.72 -24.92
CA PRO A 135 0.52 14.65 -26.31
C PRO A 135 1.26 13.53 -27.07
N PRO A 136 0.68 13.03 -28.17
CA PRO A 136 1.36 12.08 -29.05
C PRO A 136 2.55 12.73 -29.75
N VAL A 137 3.59 11.93 -30.03
CA VAL A 137 4.81 12.39 -30.70
C VAL A 137 4.82 11.94 -32.16
N ILE A 138 4.98 12.88 -33.09
CA ILE A 138 5.25 12.57 -34.50
C ILE A 138 6.71 12.14 -34.62
N THR A 139 6.94 10.89 -35.02
CA THR A 139 8.28 10.29 -35.11
C THR A 139 8.81 10.22 -36.53
N TYR A 140 7.94 10.28 -37.53
CA TYR A 140 8.31 10.17 -38.94
C TYR A 140 7.40 11.01 -39.81
N VAL A 141 7.98 11.72 -40.78
CA VAL A 141 7.26 12.37 -41.88
C VAL A 141 8.11 12.26 -43.15
N GLU A 142 7.52 11.77 -44.22
CA GLU A 142 8.14 11.69 -45.54
C GLU A 142 7.14 12.05 -46.63
N ARG A 143 7.62 12.73 -47.67
CA ARG A 143 6.88 12.95 -48.92
C ARG A 143 7.49 12.10 -50.02
N VAL A 144 6.66 11.34 -50.72
CA VAL A 144 7.07 10.49 -51.84
C VAL A 144 6.27 10.84 -53.11
N PRO A 145 6.93 11.22 -54.22
CA PRO A 145 8.37 11.48 -54.34
C PRO A 145 8.78 12.75 -53.57
N ALA A 146 10.06 12.84 -53.19
CA ALA A 146 10.57 13.97 -52.43
C ALA A 146 10.45 15.31 -53.17
N GLN A 147 10.38 15.30 -54.50
CA GLN A 147 10.12 16.47 -55.36
C GLN A 147 9.17 16.06 -56.50
N PRO A 148 7.85 16.11 -56.28
CA PRO A 148 6.87 15.72 -57.28
C PRO A 148 6.83 16.72 -58.44
N ASN A 149 6.71 16.22 -59.66
CA ASN A 149 6.41 17.04 -60.83
C ASN A 149 4.95 17.54 -60.79
N TYR A 150 4.62 18.53 -61.64
CA TYR A 150 3.29 19.15 -61.70
C TYR A 150 2.13 18.18 -62.01
N ASN A 151 2.47 17.01 -62.55
CA ASN A 151 1.54 15.95 -62.93
C ASN A 151 1.64 14.70 -62.03
N GLU A 152 2.40 14.76 -60.93
CA GLU A 152 2.58 13.67 -59.99
C GLU A 152 1.81 13.90 -58.69
N THR A 153 1.26 12.83 -58.12
CA THR A 153 0.65 12.86 -56.78
C THR A 153 1.74 12.77 -55.72
N ALA A 154 1.73 13.68 -54.76
CA ALA A 154 2.58 13.60 -53.56
C ALA A 154 1.90 12.75 -52.48
N LEU A 155 2.50 11.62 -52.11
CA LEU A 155 2.09 10.84 -50.95
C LEU A 155 2.79 11.37 -49.70
N ILE A 156 2.03 11.68 -48.65
CA ILE A 156 2.58 12.04 -47.33
C ILE A 156 2.44 10.83 -46.41
N ILE A 157 3.56 10.31 -45.94
CA ILE A 157 3.64 9.23 -44.97
C ILE A 157 4.04 9.86 -43.64
N ALA A 158 3.24 9.65 -42.60
CA ALA A 158 3.55 10.11 -41.26
C ALA A 158 3.34 8.99 -40.25
N ASN A 159 4.14 8.98 -39.19
CA ASN A 159 3.96 8.12 -38.04
C ASN A 159 3.93 8.96 -36.77
N ALA A 160 2.99 8.64 -35.88
CA ALA A 160 2.95 9.19 -34.53
C ALA A 160 2.79 8.05 -33.52
N THR A 161 3.34 8.25 -32.34
CA THR A 161 3.43 7.22 -31.30
C THR A 161 3.17 7.81 -29.92
N GLU A 162 2.67 6.95 -29.04
CA GLU A 162 2.60 7.18 -27.60
C GLU A 162 3.13 5.95 -26.85
N PRO A 163 3.48 6.11 -25.55
CA PRO A 163 3.87 4.98 -24.73
C PRO A 163 2.79 3.88 -24.65
N PRO A 164 3.14 2.61 -24.39
CA PRO A 164 2.20 1.49 -24.45
C PRO A 164 1.02 1.53 -23.47
N LEU A 165 1.13 2.30 -22.39
CA LEU A 165 0.09 2.44 -21.36
C LEU A 165 -0.73 3.73 -21.47
N ALA A 166 -0.34 4.62 -22.39
CA ALA A 166 -1.00 5.90 -22.67
C ALA A 166 -2.36 5.70 -23.38
N SER A 167 -3.01 6.81 -23.70
CA SER A 167 -4.33 6.84 -24.34
C SER A 167 -4.34 6.40 -25.81
N GLY A 168 -3.20 6.48 -26.48
CA GLY A 168 -3.00 6.13 -27.88
C GLY A 168 -3.25 7.31 -28.82
N VAL A 169 -2.64 7.25 -30.01
CA VAL A 169 -2.86 8.24 -31.07
C VAL A 169 -4.27 8.09 -31.65
N LYS A 170 -5.13 9.09 -31.42
CA LYS A 170 -6.51 9.10 -31.94
C LYS A 170 -6.60 9.43 -33.42
N GLU A 171 -5.89 10.48 -33.86
CA GLU A 171 -6.00 11.00 -35.22
C GLU A 171 -4.71 11.67 -35.69
N LEU A 172 -4.47 11.62 -37.00
CA LEU A 172 -3.42 12.38 -37.69
C LEU A 172 -4.07 13.21 -38.79
N LEU A 173 -3.93 14.52 -38.69
CA LEU A 173 -4.51 15.48 -39.63
C LEU A 173 -3.42 16.08 -40.52
N LEU A 174 -3.49 15.82 -41.82
CA LEU A 174 -2.68 16.50 -42.82
C LEU A 174 -3.37 17.78 -43.27
N SER A 175 -2.72 18.92 -43.09
CA SER A 175 -3.14 20.22 -43.63
C SER A 175 -2.08 20.74 -44.60
N TYR A 176 -2.50 21.27 -45.75
CA TYR A 176 -1.60 21.89 -46.74
C TYR A 176 -2.26 23.10 -47.39
N SER A 177 -1.45 24.00 -47.91
CA SER A 177 -1.87 25.20 -48.63
C SER A 177 -1.06 25.36 -49.91
N ASN A 178 -1.66 26.01 -50.92
CA ASN A 178 -0.99 26.37 -52.18
C ASN A 178 -0.24 27.69 -52.07
#